data_AF-A0A2I0QAF1-F1
#
_entry.id   AF-A0A2I0QAF1-F1
#
_cell.length_a   1.000
_cell.length_b   1.000
_cell.length_c   1.000
_cell.angle_alpha   90.00
_cell.angle_beta   90.00
_cell.angle_gamma   90.00
#
_symmetry.space_group_name_H-M   'P 1'
#
loop_
_entity.id
_entity.type
_entity.pdbx_description
1 polymer ?
#
loop_
_entity_poly.entity_id
_entity_poly.type
_entity_poly.pdbx_seq_one_letter_code
_entity_poly.pdbx_strand_id
1 'polypeptide(L)'
;MIKKLYFSTLAICLLFNGLLFSQTVNPYADFDAPTLKENKKYAQNFNPGNYNSKILYDCMTDLIDYARKKYFYLEPLKHDAAFDSTAFMQASYQAIKNEKTDLNVAPYKTTFYRLKKYGLTHRGIEIVSKARATLGIQNYSYYDLCMELITPILKNQKLSKQLLDKQYTYIGFACEPDELMKSMYASIILGNDRTFQVFKSSPLNKNVPITKGKGGLEYYDDGICRKCLDDNSLELLSSMITIDKEGSVYLEYDDTKALKKIIGKEGDGIVLDFIQMMQYDCQDMMIDNDKIFRGEVNKPITFEMIMRVNEITEKSSKVKSMIAKVPLSIDLSDDFFINVLYVKDKNVVCRTIYKKSIEAHNVKSSDKVNYLKDEITLTSPGEWVATPEKGTFEIFVPFVIPNKNIYTLSDFDSLIVQAEAKLPPLKIDHIEVIACNSLDQLSNATLQKNLKTRGESFKKALLTKYPGMPITNSVGDSWTQFQSEIVSNETYYYLGLMTKEEVIKKLRENNNEIAKDLEKDYLAKQRYAKIVFHYTYQLDGNNEQEFAVYKFNNAINEKNLPLAISIQNYIIRQVEFQRYRNFSRERL
;
A
#
# COMPACT_ATOMS: atom_id res chain seq x y z
N MET A 1 -32.35 -16.80 -44.45
CA MET A 1 -31.67 -15.67 -43.75
C MET A 1 -32.33 -15.30 -42.42
N ILE A 2 -33.66 -15.16 -42.37
CA ILE A 2 -34.41 -14.70 -41.18
C ILE A 2 -34.23 -15.60 -39.93
N LYS A 3 -34.15 -16.93 -40.10
CA LYS A 3 -33.92 -17.86 -38.97
C LYS A 3 -32.53 -17.76 -38.31
N LYS A 4 -31.49 -17.38 -39.06
CA LYS A 4 -30.13 -17.19 -38.51
C LYS A 4 -30.02 -15.86 -37.74
N LEU A 5 -30.77 -14.84 -38.15
CA LEU A 5 -30.80 -13.54 -37.49
C LEU A 5 -31.54 -13.59 -36.14
N TYR A 6 -32.58 -14.43 -36.03
CA TYR A 6 -33.30 -14.67 -34.78
C TYR A 6 -32.47 -15.44 -33.75
N PHE A 7 -31.70 -16.44 -34.20
CA PHE A 7 -30.81 -17.19 -33.31
C PHE A 7 -29.63 -16.36 -32.82
N SER A 8 -29.07 -15.48 -33.67
CA SER A 8 -27.98 -14.60 -33.24
C SER A 8 -28.44 -13.51 -32.26
N THR A 9 -29.63 -12.95 -32.44
CA THR A 9 -30.20 -11.96 -31.50
C THR A 9 -30.58 -12.60 -30.16
N LEU A 10 -31.14 -13.82 -30.16
CA LEU A 10 -31.45 -14.53 -28.91
C LEU A 10 -30.17 -14.93 -28.14
N ALA A 11 -29.12 -15.37 -28.85
CA ALA A 11 -27.83 -15.67 -28.24
C ALA A 11 -27.13 -14.43 -27.67
N ILE A 12 -27.23 -13.28 -28.35
CA ILE A 12 -26.71 -12.00 -27.85
C ILE A 12 -27.50 -11.55 -26.61
N CYS A 13 -28.83 -11.66 -26.59
CA CYS A 13 -29.62 -11.34 -25.40
C CYS A 13 -29.32 -12.27 -24.20
N LEU A 14 -29.03 -13.56 -24.45
CA LEU A 14 -28.64 -14.50 -23.39
C LEU A 14 -27.22 -14.25 -22.88
N LEU A 15 -26.28 -13.83 -23.74
CA LEU A 15 -24.92 -13.45 -23.34
C LEU A 15 -24.89 -12.11 -22.59
N PHE A 16 -25.79 -11.16 -22.89
CA PHE A 16 -25.92 -9.91 -22.14
C PHE A 16 -26.62 -10.07 -20.79
N ASN A 17 -27.54 -11.03 -20.64
CA ASN A 17 -28.16 -11.33 -19.35
C ASN A 17 -27.22 -12.04 -18.35
N GLY A 18 -26.16 -12.71 -18.83
CA GLY A 18 -25.14 -13.31 -17.97
C GLY A 18 -24.05 -12.36 -17.47
N LEU A 19 -23.94 -11.16 -18.06
CA LEU A 19 -22.91 -10.16 -17.75
C LEU A 19 -23.42 -8.99 -16.90
N LEU A 20 -24.69 -9.01 -16.51
CA LEU A 20 -25.28 -8.04 -15.60
C LEU A 20 -25.60 -8.75 -14.29
N PHE A 21 -25.18 -8.14 -13.17
CA PHE A 21 -25.19 -8.67 -11.81
C PHE A 21 -24.02 -9.60 -11.46
N SER A 22 -22.79 -9.09 -11.60
CA SER A 22 -21.85 -9.30 -10.49
C SER A 22 -22.50 -8.63 -9.27
N GLN A 23 -23.30 -9.39 -8.52
CA GLN A 23 -23.69 -8.97 -7.19
C GLN A 23 -22.38 -8.85 -6.43
N THR A 24 -21.96 -7.61 -6.15
CA THR A 24 -20.84 -7.38 -5.23
C THR A 24 -21.24 -8.04 -3.92
N VAL A 25 -20.74 -9.26 -3.68
CA VAL A 25 -20.99 -10.01 -2.46
C VAL A 25 -20.52 -9.11 -1.35
N ASN A 26 -21.43 -8.71 -0.46
CA ASN A 26 -21.08 -7.88 0.67
C ASN A 26 -20.11 -8.70 1.55
N PRO A 27 -18.82 -8.34 1.65
CA PRO A 27 -17.83 -9.15 2.36
C PRO A 27 -18.09 -9.20 3.88
N TYR A 28 -19.01 -8.38 4.38
CA TYR A 28 -19.39 -8.30 5.79
C TYR A 28 -20.68 -9.07 6.11
N ALA A 29 -21.30 -9.73 5.10
CA ALA A 29 -22.61 -10.37 5.27
C ALA A 29 -22.60 -11.48 6.34
N ASP A 30 -21.48 -12.18 6.45
CA ASP A 30 -21.27 -13.30 7.39
C ASP A 30 -20.35 -12.89 8.55
N PHE A 31 -20.45 -11.65 9.01
CA PHE A 31 -19.66 -11.18 10.14
C PHE A 31 -19.93 -12.00 11.41
N ASP A 32 -18.84 -12.52 11.99
CA ASP A 32 -18.78 -13.15 13.30
C ASP A 32 -17.55 -12.68 14.08
N ALA A 33 -17.61 -12.83 15.41
CA ALA A 33 -16.53 -12.54 16.34
C ALA A 33 -16.45 -13.63 17.44
N PRO A 34 -16.04 -14.86 17.08
CA PRO A 34 -16.10 -16.02 17.99
C PRO A 34 -15.30 -15.81 19.28
N THR A 35 -14.16 -15.11 19.20
CA THR A 35 -13.32 -14.79 20.37
C THR A 35 -14.04 -13.90 21.39
N LEU A 36 -14.92 -13.00 20.93
CA LEU A 36 -15.70 -12.14 21.83
C LEU A 36 -16.89 -12.88 22.44
N LYS A 37 -17.44 -13.87 21.75
CA LYS A 37 -18.51 -14.74 22.27
C LYS A 37 -18.05 -15.53 23.50
N GLU A 38 -16.78 -15.91 23.54
CA GLU A 38 -16.18 -16.65 24.67
C GLU A 38 -15.84 -15.74 25.87
N ASN A 39 -15.95 -14.42 25.73
CA ASN A 39 -15.70 -13.49 26.82
C ASN A 39 -16.76 -13.68 27.93
N LYS A 40 -16.29 -14.04 29.13
CA LYS A 40 -17.15 -14.30 30.31
C LYS A 40 -18.07 -13.14 30.68
N LYS A 41 -17.72 -11.89 30.37
CA LYS A 41 -18.59 -10.72 30.61
C LYS A 41 -19.70 -10.64 29.57
N TYR A 42 -19.38 -10.88 28.30
CA TYR A 42 -20.33 -10.73 27.19
C TYR A 42 -21.27 -11.92 27.06
N ALA A 43 -20.85 -13.09 27.52
CA ALA A 43 -21.68 -14.30 27.61
C ALA A 43 -22.71 -14.26 28.77
N GLN A 44 -22.69 -13.24 29.63
CA GLN A 44 -23.70 -13.09 30.69
C GLN A 44 -25.08 -12.87 30.10
N ASN A 45 -26.11 -13.38 30.77
CA ASN A 45 -27.50 -13.18 30.36
C ASN A 45 -27.86 -11.69 30.40
N PHE A 46 -28.38 -11.19 29.28
CA PHE A 46 -28.88 -9.84 29.15
C PHE A 46 -30.34 -9.79 29.62
N ASN A 47 -30.67 -8.82 30.47
CA ASN A 47 -32.03 -8.53 30.89
C ASN A 47 -32.28 -7.02 30.76
N PRO A 48 -33.19 -6.57 29.88
CA PRO A 48 -33.40 -5.15 29.64
C PRO A 48 -33.89 -4.36 30.87
N GLY A 49 -34.47 -5.02 31.87
CA GLY A 49 -34.92 -4.35 33.11
C GLY A 49 -33.81 -4.11 34.14
N ASN A 50 -32.65 -4.77 34.03
CA ASN A 50 -31.54 -4.65 34.97
C ASN A 50 -30.20 -5.04 34.32
N TYR A 51 -29.91 -4.47 33.15
CA TYR A 51 -28.65 -4.72 32.46
C TYR A 51 -27.54 -3.80 32.97
N ASN A 52 -26.31 -4.25 32.83
CA ASN A 52 -25.12 -3.46 33.06
C ASN A 52 -24.76 -2.72 31.76
N SER A 53 -25.06 -1.42 31.73
CA SER A 53 -24.80 -0.56 30.56
C SER A 53 -23.33 -0.53 30.16
N LYS A 54 -22.40 -0.68 31.11
CA LYS A 54 -20.96 -0.75 30.82
C LYS A 54 -20.57 -2.03 30.09
N ILE A 55 -21.12 -3.19 30.47
CA ILE A 55 -20.85 -4.45 29.75
C ILE A 55 -21.38 -4.35 28.31
N LEU A 56 -22.56 -3.76 28.12
CA LEU A 56 -23.13 -3.53 26.80
C LEU A 56 -22.25 -2.60 25.96
N TYR A 57 -21.76 -1.51 26.55
CA TYR A 57 -20.85 -0.56 25.93
C TYR A 57 -19.54 -1.21 25.50
N ASP A 58 -18.84 -1.86 26.44
CA ASP A 58 -17.58 -2.54 26.18
C ASP A 58 -17.74 -3.60 25.07
N CYS A 59 -18.86 -4.34 25.08
CA CYS A 59 -19.16 -5.36 24.06
C CYS A 59 -19.38 -4.76 22.66
N MET A 60 -20.15 -3.67 22.56
CA MET A 60 -20.38 -2.97 21.28
C MET A 60 -19.10 -2.39 20.71
N THR A 61 -18.28 -1.75 21.56
CA THR A 61 -16.95 -1.24 21.18
C THR A 61 -16.08 -2.36 20.64
N ASP A 62 -15.90 -3.44 21.40
CA ASP A 62 -15.03 -4.55 21.02
C ASP A 62 -15.49 -5.20 19.70
N LEU A 63 -16.80 -5.29 19.46
CA LEU A 63 -17.34 -5.83 18.21
C LEU A 63 -17.04 -4.93 17.00
N ILE A 64 -17.19 -3.62 17.16
CA ILE A 64 -16.87 -2.64 16.10
C ILE A 64 -15.36 -2.67 15.82
N ASP A 65 -14.53 -2.65 16.84
CA ASP A 65 -13.07 -2.68 16.70
C ASP A 65 -12.60 -4.01 16.11
N TYR A 66 -13.22 -5.12 16.50
CA TYR A 66 -12.97 -6.43 15.89
C TYR A 66 -13.31 -6.42 14.39
N ALA A 67 -14.45 -5.85 14.00
CA ALA A 67 -14.82 -5.71 12.59
C ALA A 67 -13.82 -4.82 11.83
N ARG A 68 -13.43 -3.68 12.41
CA ARG A 68 -12.43 -2.75 11.84
C ARG A 68 -11.09 -3.42 11.61
N LYS A 69 -10.61 -4.19 12.60
CA LYS A 69 -9.36 -4.95 12.50
C LYS A 69 -9.46 -6.08 11.47
N LYS A 70 -10.54 -6.87 11.51
CA LYS A 70 -10.74 -8.04 10.62
C LYS A 70 -10.81 -7.67 9.15
N TYR A 71 -11.48 -6.56 8.81
CA TYR A 71 -11.73 -6.22 7.41
C TYR A 71 -10.77 -5.19 6.82
N PHE A 72 -10.20 -4.29 7.64
CA PHE A 72 -9.42 -3.16 7.14
C PHE A 72 -8.11 -2.91 7.90
N TYR A 73 -7.77 -3.74 8.90
CA TYR A 73 -6.58 -3.55 9.75
C TYR A 73 -6.50 -2.14 10.36
N LEU A 74 -7.65 -1.56 10.70
CA LEU A 74 -7.73 -0.22 11.28
C LEU A 74 -7.56 -0.27 12.79
N GLU A 75 -6.99 0.80 13.33
CA GLU A 75 -6.89 1.03 14.77
C GLU A 75 -8.28 1.19 15.41
N PRO A 76 -8.40 0.84 16.72
CA PRO A 76 -9.58 1.12 17.52
C PRO A 76 -10.01 2.58 17.49
N LEU A 77 -11.32 2.81 17.55
CA LEU A 77 -11.86 4.18 17.62
C LEU A 77 -11.70 4.74 19.05
N LYS A 78 -11.38 6.04 19.14
CA LYS A 78 -11.28 6.75 20.41
C LYS A 78 -12.67 7.14 20.92
N HIS A 79 -12.93 6.88 22.20
CA HIS A 79 -14.19 7.26 22.82
C HIS A 79 -14.19 8.70 23.30
N ASP A 80 -15.32 9.38 23.11
CA ASP A 80 -15.53 10.75 23.59
C ASP A 80 -16.93 10.94 24.20
N ALA A 81 -16.98 11.60 25.35
CA ALA A 81 -18.22 11.77 26.12
C ALA A 81 -19.26 12.67 25.42
N ALA A 82 -18.83 13.62 24.59
CA ALA A 82 -19.76 14.46 23.82
C ALA A 82 -20.44 13.64 22.71
N PHE A 83 -19.71 12.69 22.12
CA PHE A 83 -20.26 11.75 21.15
C PHE A 83 -21.26 10.79 21.83
N ASP A 84 -20.91 10.24 22.99
CA ASP A 84 -21.81 9.38 23.77
C ASP A 84 -23.09 10.13 24.17
N SER A 85 -22.96 11.39 24.61
CA SER A 85 -24.12 12.22 24.97
C SER A 85 -25.02 12.51 23.76
N THR A 86 -24.42 12.71 22.59
CA THR A 86 -25.14 12.87 21.32
C THR A 86 -25.90 11.60 20.95
N ALA A 87 -25.23 10.44 21.03
CA ALA A 87 -25.82 9.14 20.77
C ALA A 87 -26.98 8.85 21.73
N PHE A 88 -26.78 9.10 23.04
CA PHE A 88 -27.77 8.85 24.09
C PHE A 88 -29.07 9.63 23.84
N MET A 89 -28.99 10.88 23.40
CA MET A 89 -30.17 11.66 23.07
C MET A 89 -31.00 11.01 21.95
N GLN A 90 -30.34 10.49 20.91
CA GLN A 90 -31.06 9.86 19.81
C GLN A 90 -31.58 8.48 20.21
N ALA A 91 -30.79 7.66 20.90
CA ALA A 91 -31.22 6.36 21.40
C ALA A 91 -32.46 6.50 22.31
N SER A 92 -32.44 7.45 23.25
CA SER A 92 -33.56 7.74 24.14
C SER A 92 -34.81 8.18 23.37
N TYR A 93 -34.66 9.05 22.37
CA TYR A 93 -35.78 9.48 21.55
C TYR A 93 -36.41 8.32 20.76
N GLN A 94 -35.57 7.48 20.14
CA GLN A 94 -36.02 6.31 19.40
C GLN A 94 -36.77 5.31 20.30
N ALA A 95 -36.28 5.09 21.52
CA ALA A 95 -36.91 4.26 22.53
C ALA A 95 -38.29 4.81 22.95
N ILE A 96 -38.39 6.11 23.26
CA ILE A 96 -39.67 6.76 23.64
C ILE A 96 -40.69 6.71 22.49
N LYS A 97 -40.23 6.91 21.24
CA LYS A 97 -41.11 6.88 20.06
C LYS A 97 -41.37 5.49 19.49
N ASN A 98 -40.68 4.48 20.01
CA ASN A 98 -40.70 3.13 19.45
C ASN A 98 -40.35 3.07 17.95
N GLU A 99 -39.50 3.98 17.47
CA GLU A 99 -39.21 4.15 16.04
C GLU A 99 -37.70 4.19 15.79
N LYS A 100 -37.22 3.40 14.82
CA LYS A 100 -35.82 3.48 14.36
C LYS A 100 -35.70 4.60 13.33
N THR A 101 -35.08 5.71 13.72
CA THR A 101 -34.98 6.92 12.89
C THR A 101 -33.75 7.73 13.25
N ASP A 102 -33.18 8.43 12.28
CA ASP A 102 -32.13 9.43 12.44
C ASP A 102 -32.70 10.85 12.62
N LEU A 103 -34.03 11.00 12.54
CA LEU A 103 -34.74 12.24 12.81
C LEU A 103 -35.22 12.29 14.27
N ASN A 104 -35.21 13.48 14.85
CA ASN A 104 -35.69 13.79 16.19
C ASN A 104 -36.68 14.97 16.11
N VAL A 105 -37.06 15.54 17.24
CA VAL A 105 -37.91 16.74 17.33
C VAL A 105 -37.07 18.03 17.35
N ALA A 106 -37.68 19.14 16.92
CA ALA A 106 -37.05 20.45 17.03
C ALA A 106 -36.81 20.82 18.51
N PRO A 107 -35.70 21.52 18.84
CA PRO A 107 -34.68 22.07 17.93
C PRO A 107 -33.60 21.07 17.48
N TYR A 108 -33.63 19.83 17.94
CA TYR A 108 -32.57 18.82 17.74
C TYR A 108 -32.85 17.82 16.61
N LYS A 109 -33.64 18.23 15.61
CA LYS A 109 -34.25 17.34 14.60
C LYS A 109 -33.23 16.49 13.85
N THR A 110 -32.08 17.04 13.48
CA THR A 110 -31.05 16.33 12.72
C THR A 110 -29.81 16.09 13.58
N THR A 111 -28.98 15.12 13.17
CA THR A 111 -27.69 14.82 13.82
C THR A 111 -26.85 16.07 14.02
N PHE A 112 -26.82 16.97 13.03
CA PHE A 112 -26.15 18.27 13.13
C PHE A 112 -26.54 19.06 14.38
N TYR A 113 -27.84 19.22 14.64
CA TYR A 113 -28.28 19.99 15.81
C TYR A 113 -27.98 19.28 17.13
N ARG A 114 -27.96 17.95 17.14
CA ARG A 114 -27.57 17.16 18.32
C ARG A 114 -26.08 17.30 18.62
N LEU A 115 -25.23 17.13 17.61
CA LEU A 115 -23.78 17.37 17.72
C LEU A 115 -23.48 18.77 18.26
N LYS A 116 -24.12 19.79 17.67
CA LYS A 116 -23.94 21.19 18.09
C LYS A 116 -24.33 21.45 19.55
N LYS A 117 -25.34 20.75 20.07
CA LYS A 117 -25.74 20.87 21.49
C LYS A 117 -24.58 20.50 22.43
N TYR A 118 -23.75 19.54 22.04
CA TYR A 118 -22.62 19.06 22.83
C TYR A 118 -21.28 19.67 22.40
N GLY A 119 -21.29 20.81 21.69
CA GLY A 119 -20.07 21.53 21.31
C GLY A 119 -19.31 20.89 20.14
N LEU A 120 -19.93 19.96 19.42
CA LEU A 120 -19.37 19.32 18.23
C LEU A 120 -19.84 20.05 16.95
N THR A 121 -19.11 19.84 15.86
CA THR A 121 -19.40 20.42 14.54
C THR A 121 -20.32 19.53 13.71
N HIS A 122 -20.78 20.04 12.57
CA HIS A 122 -21.63 19.30 11.63
C HIS A 122 -20.95 18.10 10.94
N ARG A 123 -19.66 17.85 11.19
CA ARG A 123 -18.85 16.85 10.46
C ARG A 123 -18.96 15.43 11.02
N GLY A 124 -19.66 15.25 12.14
CA GLY A 124 -19.99 13.93 12.65
C GLY A 124 -21.12 13.27 11.85
N ILE A 125 -21.12 11.95 11.78
CA ILE A 125 -22.21 11.17 11.19
C ILE A 125 -22.87 10.30 12.26
N GLU A 126 -24.07 9.83 11.96
CA GLU A 126 -24.83 8.96 12.85
C GLU A 126 -25.34 7.73 12.12
N ILE A 127 -25.26 6.59 12.80
CA ILE A 127 -25.82 5.32 12.38
C ILE A 127 -26.77 4.84 13.49
N VAL A 128 -28.00 4.52 13.12
CA VAL A 128 -29.02 4.03 14.07
C VAL A 128 -29.34 2.56 13.82
N SER A 129 -29.56 1.80 14.90
CA SER A 129 -29.95 0.39 14.83
C SER A 129 -31.01 0.04 15.87
N LYS A 130 -31.69 -1.09 15.64
CA LYS A 130 -32.74 -1.62 16.51
C LYS A 130 -32.61 -3.14 16.57
N ALA A 131 -32.67 -3.69 17.78
CA ALA A 131 -32.70 -5.12 18.05
C ALA A 131 -33.87 -5.47 18.98
N ARG A 132 -34.23 -6.74 19.06
CA ARG A 132 -35.14 -7.19 20.12
C ARG A 132 -34.36 -7.22 21.43
N ALA A 133 -35.01 -6.88 22.53
CA ALA A 133 -34.38 -6.91 23.84
C ALA A 133 -34.38 -8.34 24.44
N THR A 134 -35.18 -9.26 23.90
CA THR A 134 -35.26 -10.67 24.31
C THR A 134 -35.61 -11.58 23.12
N LEU A 135 -35.18 -12.84 23.18
CA LEU A 135 -35.58 -13.92 22.25
C LEU A 135 -36.58 -14.92 22.88
N GLY A 136 -37.24 -14.54 23.97
CA GLY A 136 -38.16 -15.43 24.71
C GLY A 136 -37.42 -16.35 25.69
N ILE A 137 -37.52 -17.67 25.50
CA ILE A 137 -37.04 -18.71 26.45
C ILE A 137 -35.54 -19.05 26.28
N GLN A 138 -34.91 -18.59 25.20
CA GLN A 138 -33.48 -18.86 24.95
C GLN A 138 -32.58 -17.96 25.81
N ASN A 139 -31.44 -18.49 26.24
CA ASN A 139 -30.37 -17.68 26.84
C ASN A 139 -29.98 -16.59 25.85
N TYR A 140 -30.09 -15.33 26.26
CA TYR A 140 -29.85 -14.18 25.40
C TYR A 140 -28.78 -13.32 26.06
N SER A 141 -27.56 -13.35 25.54
CA SER A 141 -26.41 -12.71 26.18
C SER A 141 -26.21 -11.26 25.70
N TYR A 142 -25.32 -10.52 26.36
CA TYR A 142 -24.89 -9.20 25.87
C TYR A 142 -24.30 -9.31 24.46
N TYR A 143 -23.50 -10.37 24.20
CA TYR A 143 -22.95 -10.62 22.87
C TYR A 143 -24.05 -10.79 21.81
N ASP A 144 -25.10 -11.56 22.12
CA ASP A 144 -26.18 -11.82 21.17
C ASP A 144 -26.94 -10.53 20.82
N LEU A 145 -27.23 -9.69 21.82
CA LEU A 145 -27.84 -8.37 21.60
C LEU A 145 -26.96 -7.46 20.74
N CYS A 146 -25.66 -7.36 21.05
CA CYS A 146 -24.75 -6.51 20.28
C CYS A 146 -24.63 -6.99 18.83
N MET A 147 -24.59 -8.31 18.60
CA MET A 147 -24.62 -8.88 17.26
C MET A 147 -25.92 -8.52 16.51
N GLU A 148 -27.08 -8.60 17.16
CA GLU A 148 -28.35 -8.15 16.56
C GLU A 148 -28.37 -6.66 16.20
N LEU A 149 -27.66 -5.81 16.96
CA LEU A 149 -27.53 -4.39 16.66
C LEU A 149 -26.55 -4.10 15.52
N ILE A 150 -25.40 -4.80 15.47
CA ILE A 150 -24.31 -4.54 14.53
C ILE A 150 -24.50 -5.25 13.18
N THR A 151 -24.98 -6.49 13.15
CA THR A 151 -25.11 -7.27 11.91
C THR A 151 -25.96 -6.55 10.84
N PRO A 152 -27.10 -5.89 11.16
CA PRO A 152 -27.85 -5.12 10.17
C PRO A 152 -27.06 -3.95 9.56
N ILE A 153 -26.18 -3.32 10.35
CA ILE A 153 -25.30 -2.24 9.88
C ILE A 153 -24.26 -2.81 8.90
N LEU A 154 -23.60 -3.91 9.26
CA LEU A 154 -22.58 -4.54 8.42
C LEU A 154 -23.15 -5.15 7.14
N LYS A 155 -24.35 -5.74 7.21
CA LYS A 155 -25.06 -6.27 6.03
C LYS A 155 -25.49 -5.18 5.05
N ASN A 156 -25.61 -3.93 5.49
CA ASN A 156 -25.91 -2.80 4.63
C ASN A 156 -24.62 -2.17 4.09
N GLN A 157 -24.37 -2.30 2.79
CA GLN A 157 -23.14 -1.81 2.16
C GLN A 157 -22.87 -0.30 2.36
N LYS A 158 -23.91 0.52 2.47
CA LYS A 158 -23.75 1.97 2.71
C LYS A 158 -23.32 2.23 4.16
N LEU A 159 -23.99 1.59 5.12
CA LEU A 159 -23.70 1.80 6.54
C LEU A 159 -22.38 1.14 6.96
N SER A 160 -22.04 -0.01 6.39
CA SER A 160 -20.76 -0.69 6.64
C SER A 160 -19.58 0.14 6.16
N LYS A 161 -19.69 0.77 4.98
CA LYS A 161 -18.69 1.73 4.47
C LYS A 161 -18.48 2.91 5.41
N GLN A 162 -19.55 3.39 6.06
CA GLN A 162 -19.46 4.48 7.03
C GLN A 162 -18.82 4.03 8.36
N LEU A 163 -19.28 2.91 8.93
CA LEU A 163 -18.78 2.37 10.21
C LEU A 163 -17.29 2.00 10.14
N LEU A 164 -16.87 1.45 8.99
CA LEU A 164 -15.51 0.96 8.78
C LEU A 164 -14.64 1.96 8.00
N ASP A 165 -15.06 3.23 7.90
CA ASP A 165 -14.27 4.25 7.24
C ASP A 165 -13.02 4.60 8.08
N LYS A 166 -11.88 4.73 7.39
CA LYS A 166 -10.62 5.15 7.99
C LYS A 166 -10.58 6.63 8.34
N GLN A 167 -11.48 7.44 7.78
CA GLN A 167 -11.53 8.88 8.07
C GLN A 167 -12.01 9.19 9.49
N TYR A 168 -12.67 8.23 10.15
CA TYR A 168 -13.16 8.36 11.51
C TYR A 168 -12.15 7.79 12.50
N THR A 169 -11.87 8.57 13.52
CA THR A 169 -10.95 8.25 14.62
C THR A 169 -11.63 8.28 15.98
N TYR A 170 -12.86 8.81 16.06
CA TYR A 170 -13.68 8.85 17.27
C TYR A 170 -15.03 8.17 17.07
N ILE A 171 -15.54 7.63 18.17
CA ILE A 171 -16.86 7.04 18.26
C ILE A 171 -17.53 7.47 19.57
N GLY A 172 -18.85 7.60 19.53
CA GLY A 172 -19.67 7.50 20.72
C GLY A 172 -20.91 6.69 20.42
N PHE A 173 -21.42 6.05 21.45
CA PHE A 173 -22.45 5.04 21.29
C PHE A 173 -23.37 5.05 22.52
N ALA A 174 -24.66 4.82 22.27
CA ALA A 174 -25.63 4.60 23.33
C ALA A 174 -26.71 3.61 22.89
N CYS A 175 -27.25 2.91 23.89
CA CYS A 175 -28.30 1.91 23.75
C CYS A 175 -29.39 2.13 24.80
N GLU A 176 -30.64 2.29 24.37
CA GLU A 176 -31.79 2.49 25.25
C GLU A 176 -32.91 1.49 24.96
N PRO A 177 -33.50 0.84 26.00
CA PRO A 177 -34.69 0.02 25.84
C PRO A 177 -35.94 0.88 25.62
N ASP A 178 -36.92 0.38 24.87
CA ASP A 178 -38.25 0.97 24.88
C ASP A 178 -38.95 0.84 26.24
N GLU A 179 -40.03 1.60 26.45
CA GLU A 179 -40.81 1.60 27.70
C GLU A 179 -41.34 0.21 28.08
N LEU A 180 -41.54 -0.67 27.10
CA LEU A 180 -42.02 -2.04 27.31
C LEU A 180 -40.89 -3.08 27.40
N MET A 181 -39.63 -2.65 27.34
CA MET A 181 -38.44 -3.49 27.32
C MET A 181 -38.48 -4.58 26.24
N LYS A 182 -39.15 -4.32 25.12
CA LYS A 182 -39.29 -5.24 23.98
C LYS A 182 -38.17 -5.08 22.97
N SER A 183 -37.69 -3.85 22.80
CA SER A 183 -36.66 -3.51 21.82
C SER A 183 -35.56 -2.68 22.46
N MET A 184 -34.35 -2.83 21.93
CA MET A 184 -33.21 -1.96 22.22
C MET A 184 -32.94 -1.09 20.99
N TYR A 185 -32.74 0.20 21.22
CA TYR A 185 -32.41 1.18 20.19
C TYR A 185 -30.99 1.68 20.39
N ALA A 186 -30.19 1.63 19.33
CA ALA A 186 -28.82 2.12 19.34
C ALA A 186 -28.66 3.35 18.46
N SER A 187 -27.83 4.29 18.90
CA SER A 187 -27.23 5.32 18.06
C SER A 187 -25.71 5.24 18.19
N ILE A 188 -25.03 5.35 17.05
CA ILE A 188 -23.57 5.36 16.93
C ILE A 188 -23.18 6.64 16.21
N ILE A 189 -22.42 7.49 16.87
CA ILE A 189 -21.87 8.73 16.33
C ILE A 189 -20.41 8.48 15.96
N LEU A 190 -20.03 8.82 14.74
CA LEU A 190 -18.65 8.70 14.24
C LEU A 190 -18.13 10.07 13.84
N GLY A 191 -16.83 10.29 14.09
CA GLY A 191 -16.21 11.57 13.78
C GLY A 191 -14.68 11.48 13.79
N ASN A 192 -14.07 12.64 13.61
CA ASN A 192 -12.62 12.83 13.61
C ASN A 192 -12.26 14.13 14.33
N ASP A 193 -10.99 14.52 14.33
CA ASP A 193 -10.54 15.73 15.02
C ASP A 193 -11.27 17.01 14.55
N ARG A 194 -11.80 17.03 13.32
CA ARG A 194 -12.59 18.17 12.80
C ARG A 194 -14.02 18.20 13.32
N THR A 195 -14.46 17.14 13.98
CA THR A 195 -15.77 17.10 14.64
C THR A 195 -15.75 17.88 15.96
N PHE A 196 -14.56 18.11 16.53
CA PHE A 196 -14.41 18.94 17.71
C PHE A 196 -14.26 20.41 17.32
N GLN A 197 -14.86 21.27 18.14
CA GLN A 197 -14.62 22.71 18.09
C GLN A 197 -13.67 23.11 19.21
N VAL A 198 -12.40 23.29 18.88
CA VAL A 198 -11.37 23.70 19.84
C VAL A 198 -11.28 25.22 19.83
N PHE A 199 -12.17 25.90 20.56
CA PHE A 199 -12.02 27.33 20.83
C PHE A 199 -11.49 27.53 22.26
N LYS A 200 -10.30 28.12 22.41
CA LYS A 200 -9.89 28.78 23.67
C LYS A 200 -10.21 30.27 23.64
N SER A 201 -10.23 30.89 22.46
CA SER A 201 -10.70 32.25 22.22
C SER A 201 -11.60 32.30 20.98
N SER A 202 -12.52 33.27 20.92
CA SER A 202 -13.36 33.48 19.74
C SER A 202 -12.48 33.91 18.55
N PRO A 203 -12.56 33.28 17.37
CA PRO A 203 -11.86 33.75 16.17
C PRO A 203 -12.22 35.18 15.78
N LEU A 204 -13.37 35.67 16.26
CA LEU A 204 -13.87 37.03 16.04
C LEU A 204 -13.25 38.06 17.01
N ASN A 205 -12.59 37.62 18.09
CA ASN A 205 -12.01 38.49 19.11
C ASN A 205 -10.55 38.90 18.84
N LYS A 206 -9.92 38.38 17.79
CA LYS A 206 -8.57 38.76 17.36
C LYS A 206 -8.58 39.13 15.87
N ASN A 207 -7.74 40.09 15.50
CA ASN A 207 -7.63 40.73 14.17
C ASN A 207 -7.17 39.81 13.02
N VAL A 208 -7.49 38.51 13.04
CA VAL A 208 -7.19 37.62 11.91
C VAL A 208 -8.22 37.89 10.83
N PRO A 209 -7.81 38.42 9.66
CA PRO A 209 -8.74 38.73 8.59
C PRO A 209 -9.13 37.41 7.93
N ILE A 210 -10.39 37.03 8.13
CA ILE A 210 -11.00 35.81 7.58
C ILE A 210 -12.23 36.24 6.80
N THR A 211 -12.50 35.62 5.65
CA THR A 211 -13.71 35.94 4.90
C THR A 211 -14.95 35.64 5.77
N LYS A 212 -15.81 36.65 5.94
CA LYS A 212 -17.01 36.52 6.77
C LYS A 212 -18.09 35.71 6.04
N GLY A 213 -18.87 34.96 6.82
CA GLY A 213 -19.96 34.13 6.28
C GLY A 213 -19.45 33.02 5.37
N LYS A 214 -20.15 32.79 4.26
CA LYS A 214 -19.82 31.71 3.30
C LYS A 214 -18.95 32.17 2.12
N GLY A 215 -18.53 33.44 2.03
CA GLY A 215 -17.71 33.93 0.92
C GLY A 215 -18.35 33.75 -0.48
N GLY A 216 -19.68 33.61 -0.56
CA GLY A 216 -20.39 33.29 -1.81
C GLY A 216 -20.38 31.80 -2.19
N LEU A 217 -19.89 30.92 -1.31
CA LEU A 217 -19.82 29.48 -1.50
C LEU A 217 -20.97 28.74 -0.81
N GLU A 218 -21.21 27.52 -1.25
CA GLU A 218 -22.19 26.60 -0.69
C GLU A 218 -21.51 25.34 -0.15
N TYR A 219 -22.15 24.75 0.86
CA TYR A 219 -21.69 23.51 1.48
C TYR A 219 -21.80 22.36 0.48
N TYR A 220 -21.05 21.28 0.76
CA TYR A 220 -21.10 20.05 -0.01
C TYR A 220 -22.54 19.57 -0.24
N ASP A 221 -22.87 19.25 -1.48
CA ASP A 221 -24.11 18.60 -1.90
C ASP A 221 -23.81 17.23 -2.51
N ASP A 222 -24.40 16.17 -1.96
CA ASP A 222 -24.12 14.81 -2.40
C ASP A 222 -24.58 14.53 -3.84
N GLY A 223 -25.68 15.14 -4.28
CA GLY A 223 -26.17 15.00 -5.65
C GLY A 223 -25.19 15.57 -6.69
N ILE A 224 -24.51 16.67 -6.35
CA ILE A 224 -23.56 17.37 -7.22
C ILE A 224 -22.15 16.78 -7.11
N CYS A 225 -21.71 16.48 -5.88
CA CYS A 225 -20.31 16.26 -5.53
C CYS A 225 -19.89 14.80 -5.36
N ARG A 226 -20.81 13.84 -5.32
CA ARG A 226 -20.48 12.42 -5.02
C ARG A 226 -19.33 11.85 -5.86
N LYS A 227 -19.25 12.23 -7.14
CA LYS A 227 -18.18 11.74 -8.04
C LYS A 227 -16.79 12.33 -7.76
N CYS A 228 -16.70 13.39 -6.97
CA CYS A 228 -15.46 14.12 -6.69
C CYS A 228 -14.67 13.52 -5.51
N LEU A 229 -15.33 12.74 -4.65
CA LEU A 229 -14.70 12.14 -3.48
C LEU A 229 -13.61 11.13 -3.88
N ASP A 230 -13.89 10.32 -4.90
CA ASP A 230 -12.99 9.24 -5.36
C ASP A 230 -12.06 9.68 -6.51
N ASP A 231 -12.19 10.92 -7.00
CA ASP A 231 -11.39 11.42 -8.12
C ASP A 231 -10.02 11.93 -7.65
N ASN A 232 -9.03 11.05 -7.70
CA ASN A 232 -7.65 11.37 -7.32
C ASN A 232 -6.98 12.38 -8.27
N SER A 233 -7.52 12.63 -9.47
CA SER A 233 -6.95 13.63 -10.38
C SER A 233 -7.08 15.05 -9.85
N LEU A 234 -8.04 15.31 -8.95
CA LEU A 234 -8.23 16.60 -8.29
C LEU A 234 -7.01 16.99 -7.44
N GLU A 235 -6.24 16.03 -6.93
CA GLU A 235 -5.04 16.30 -6.12
C GLU A 235 -3.97 17.08 -6.91
N LEU A 236 -3.93 16.92 -8.24
CA LEU A 236 -3.00 17.62 -9.12
C LEU A 236 -3.18 19.15 -9.07
N LEU A 237 -4.39 19.65 -8.80
CA LEU A 237 -4.67 21.08 -8.76
C LEU A 237 -3.77 21.82 -7.76
N SER A 238 -3.41 21.18 -6.65
CA SER A 238 -2.53 21.81 -5.65
C SER A 238 -1.10 22.03 -6.15
N SER A 239 -0.59 21.12 -6.98
CA SER A 239 0.74 21.21 -7.60
C SER A 239 0.81 22.25 -8.72
N MET A 240 -0.34 22.68 -9.26
CA MET A 240 -0.39 23.69 -10.32
C MET A 240 -0.29 25.12 -9.78
N ILE A 241 -0.39 25.34 -8.46
CA ILE A 241 -0.41 26.68 -7.86
C ILE A 241 1.00 27.11 -7.47
N THR A 242 1.49 28.19 -8.07
CA THR A 242 2.78 28.84 -7.75
C THR A 242 2.56 30.29 -7.31
N ILE A 243 3.50 30.84 -6.56
CA ILE A 243 3.45 32.22 -6.05
C ILE A 243 4.78 32.88 -6.37
N ASP A 244 4.75 34.11 -6.91
CA ASP A 244 5.96 34.90 -7.11
C ASP A 244 6.32 35.72 -5.87
N LYS A 245 7.45 36.44 -5.93
CA LYS A 245 7.95 37.27 -4.83
C LYS A 245 7.08 38.50 -4.54
N GLU A 246 6.20 38.87 -5.46
CA GLU A 246 5.31 40.03 -5.36
C GLU A 246 3.91 39.63 -4.84
N GLY A 247 3.70 38.35 -4.55
CA GLY A 247 2.43 37.81 -4.07
C GLY A 247 1.41 37.54 -5.18
N SER A 248 1.81 37.54 -6.46
CA SER A 248 0.96 37.10 -7.55
C SER A 248 0.91 35.58 -7.59
N VAL A 249 -0.30 35.03 -7.69
CA VAL A 249 -0.54 33.58 -7.68
C VAL A 249 -0.85 33.12 -9.10
N TYR A 250 -0.06 32.17 -9.58
CA TYR A 250 -0.19 31.60 -10.91
C TYR A 250 -0.71 30.17 -10.86
N LEU A 251 -1.47 29.80 -11.89
CA LEU A 251 -1.72 28.42 -12.25
C LEU A 251 -0.80 28.05 -13.41
N GLU A 252 0.13 27.14 -13.17
CA GLU A 252 1.11 26.63 -14.13
C GLU A 252 0.91 25.12 -14.34
N TYR A 253 0.71 24.70 -15.59
CA TYR A 253 0.56 23.29 -15.92
C TYR A 253 0.92 22.97 -17.37
N ASP A 254 1.52 21.81 -17.62
CA ASP A 254 1.99 21.44 -18.95
C ASP A 254 0.91 20.84 -19.87
N ASP A 255 -0.26 20.48 -19.33
CA ASP A 255 -1.36 19.83 -20.07
C ASP A 255 -2.73 20.47 -19.83
N THR A 256 -3.04 21.48 -20.66
CA THR A 256 -4.34 22.16 -20.75
C THR A 256 -5.51 21.22 -21.02
N LYS A 257 -5.32 20.12 -21.75
CA LYS A 257 -6.41 19.16 -22.01
C LYS A 257 -6.74 18.38 -20.75
N ALA A 258 -5.74 17.97 -19.98
CA ALA A 258 -5.95 17.36 -18.67
C ALA A 258 -6.60 18.36 -17.70
N LEU A 259 -6.15 19.61 -17.65
CA LEU A 259 -6.79 20.64 -16.83
C LEU A 259 -8.27 20.85 -17.21
N LYS A 260 -8.58 20.88 -18.51
CA LYS A 260 -9.96 20.99 -19.01
C LYS A 260 -10.82 19.79 -18.60
N LYS A 261 -10.27 18.59 -18.46
CA LYS A 261 -11.02 17.42 -17.96
C LYS A 261 -11.38 17.57 -16.48
N ILE A 262 -10.54 18.25 -15.70
CA ILE A 262 -10.71 18.43 -14.25
C ILE A 262 -11.73 19.55 -13.95
N ILE A 263 -11.56 20.74 -14.54
CA ILE A 263 -12.35 21.95 -14.23
C ILE A 263 -13.05 22.59 -15.43
N GLY A 264 -13.08 21.94 -16.60
CA GLY A 264 -13.55 22.54 -17.85
C GLY A 264 -15.05 22.42 -18.13
N LYS A 265 -15.85 21.87 -17.20
CA LYS A 265 -17.31 21.88 -17.32
C LYS A 265 -17.85 23.24 -16.92
N GLU A 266 -18.98 23.62 -17.50
CA GLU A 266 -19.63 24.88 -17.18
C GLU A 266 -20.00 24.93 -15.69
N GLY A 267 -19.63 26.03 -15.03
CA GLY A 267 -19.83 26.22 -13.58
C GLY A 267 -18.79 25.53 -12.69
N ASP A 268 -17.94 24.64 -13.22
CA ASP A 268 -16.85 24.05 -12.45
C ASP A 268 -15.66 25.02 -12.38
N GLY A 269 -14.91 24.95 -11.29
CA GLY A 269 -13.77 25.85 -11.07
C GLY A 269 -13.03 25.58 -9.77
N ILE A 270 -12.15 26.51 -9.42
CA ILE A 270 -11.39 26.48 -8.18
C ILE A 270 -11.54 27.77 -7.39
N VAL A 271 -11.42 27.68 -6.07
CA VAL A 271 -11.26 28.81 -5.16
C VAL A 271 -9.99 28.59 -4.35
N LEU A 272 -9.23 29.64 -4.13
CA LEU A 272 -8.03 29.64 -3.31
C LEU A 272 -8.41 30.11 -1.90
N ASP A 273 -8.08 29.31 -0.89
CA ASP A 273 -8.25 29.60 0.53
C ASP A 273 -6.88 29.90 1.14
N PHE A 274 -6.63 31.18 1.41
CA PHE A 274 -5.39 31.73 1.95
C PHE A 274 -5.45 31.74 3.48
N ILE A 275 -4.62 30.91 4.12
CA ILE A 275 -4.70 30.64 5.56
C ILE A 275 -3.39 31.02 6.24
N GLN A 276 -3.46 31.92 7.21
CA GLN A 276 -2.29 32.32 8.00
C GLN A 276 -1.91 31.23 9.01
N MET A 277 -0.61 30.98 9.17
CA MET A 277 -0.12 29.94 10.08
C MET A 277 -0.45 30.22 11.55
N MET A 278 -0.57 31.49 11.93
CA MET A 278 -0.97 31.90 13.28
C MET A 278 -2.34 31.35 13.73
N GLN A 279 -3.21 30.95 12.78
CA GLN A 279 -4.50 30.32 13.11
C GLN A 279 -4.34 28.92 13.75
N TYR A 280 -3.16 28.31 13.61
CA TYR A 280 -2.83 26.97 14.11
C TYR A 280 -1.91 26.99 15.33
N ASP A 281 -1.80 28.13 16.04
CA ASP A 281 -1.04 28.17 17.29
C ASP A 281 -1.59 27.11 18.27
N CYS A 282 -0.73 26.18 18.68
CA CYS A 282 -1.07 25.09 19.59
C CYS A 282 -1.63 25.59 20.94
N GLN A 283 -1.28 26.82 21.35
CA GLN A 283 -1.78 27.40 22.59
C GLN A 283 -3.19 27.99 22.44
N ASP A 284 -3.52 28.49 21.26
CA ASP A 284 -4.78 29.21 20.97
C ASP A 284 -5.22 28.98 19.52
N MET A 285 -5.67 27.75 19.22
CA MET A 285 -6.12 27.37 17.89
C MET A 285 -7.37 28.18 17.49
N MET A 286 -7.31 28.84 16.34
CA MET A 286 -8.35 29.76 15.86
C MET A 286 -9.09 29.22 14.63
N ILE A 287 -9.37 27.91 14.62
CA ILE A 287 -9.99 27.24 13.48
C ILE A 287 -11.47 27.00 13.77
N ASP A 288 -12.32 27.51 12.89
CA ASP A 288 -13.73 27.17 12.90
C ASP A 288 -13.99 25.99 11.95
N ASN A 289 -14.17 24.79 12.51
CA ASN A 289 -14.38 23.59 11.72
C ASN A 289 -15.80 23.52 11.08
N ASP A 290 -16.73 24.40 11.47
CA ASP A 290 -18.05 24.55 10.85
C ASP A 290 -18.04 25.39 9.56
N LYS A 291 -16.94 26.11 9.28
CA LYS A 291 -16.79 26.89 8.05
C LYS A 291 -16.38 26.03 6.85
N ILE A 292 -16.75 26.53 5.67
CA ILE A 292 -16.41 25.94 4.37
C ILE A 292 -14.90 26.05 4.09
N PHE A 293 -14.29 27.16 4.50
CA PHE A 293 -12.89 27.52 4.33
C PHE A 293 -12.35 28.12 5.64
N ARG A 294 -11.03 28.24 5.75
CA ARG A 294 -10.38 28.65 7.01
C ARG A 294 -9.92 30.09 7.03
N GLY A 295 -9.50 30.65 5.89
CA GLY A 295 -8.93 31.99 5.82
C GLY A 295 -9.66 32.91 4.84
N GLU A 296 -8.90 33.61 4.02
CA GLU A 296 -9.43 34.49 2.99
C GLU A 296 -9.61 33.74 1.68
N VAL A 297 -10.76 33.93 1.03
CA VAL A 297 -11.07 33.24 -0.23
C VAL A 297 -11.28 34.24 -1.35
N ASN A 298 -10.81 33.88 -2.55
CA ASN A 298 -11.17 34.60 -3.76
C ASN A 298 -12.50 34.10 -4.34
N LYS A 299 -12.99 34.79 -5.37
CA LYS A 299 -14.15 34.31 -6.14
C LYS A 299 -13.78 33.08 -6.97
N PRO A 300 -14.76 32.21 -7.30
CA PRO A 300 -14.53 31.06 -8.17
C PRO A 300 -13.82 31.43 -9.48
N ILE A 301 -12.75 30.70 -9.78
CA ILE A 301 -11.96 30.80 -11.01
C ILE A 301 -12.32 29.62 -11.89
N THR A 302 -12.96 29.89 -13.03
CA THR A 302 -13.33 28.85 -14.01
C THR A 302 -12.20 28.60 -15.00
N PHE A 303 -12.28 27.48 -15.72
CA PHE A 303 -11.35 27.19 -16.82
C PHE A 303 -11.32 28.32 -17.87
N GLU A 304 -12.46 28.92 -18.19
CA GLU A 304 -12.54 30.03 -19.15
C GLU A 304 -11.80 31.28 -18.66
N MET A 305 -11.83 31.56 -17.35
CA MET A 305 -11.09 32.67 -16.76
C MET A 305 -9.59 32.44 -16.84
N ILE A 306 -9.13 31.22 -16.54
CA ILE A 306 -7.72 30.81 -16.66
C ILE A 306 -7.23 31.02 -18.10
N MET A 307 -7.96 30.48 -19.07
CA MET A 307 -7.56 30.58 -20.48
C MET A 307 -7.55 32.01 -21.01
N ARG A 308 -8.40 32.90 -20.47
CA ARG A 308 -8.47 34.32 -20.87
C ARG A 308 -7.23 35.11 -20.47
N VAL A 309 -6.62 34.76 -19.33
CA VAL A 309 -5.43 35.43 -18.78
C VAL A 309 -4.18 34.56 -18.92
N ASN A 310 -4.20 33.59 -19.84
CA ASN A 310 -3.04 32.76 -20.15
C ASN A 310 -1.96 33.60 -20.85
N GLU A 311 -0.77 33.61 -20.27
CA GLU A 311 0.40 34.33 -20.78
C GLU A 311 1.07 33.58 -21.94
N ILE A 312 0.81 32.29 -22.08
CA ILE A 312 1.31 31.46 -23.16
C ILE A 312 0.38 31.63 -24.37
N THR A 313 0.78 32.49 -25.30
CA THR A 313 0.01 32.81 -26.53
C THR A 313 0.25 31.83 -27.67
N GLU A 314 1.34 31.06 -27.62
CA GLU A 314 1.67 30.04 -28.61
C GLU A 314 0.68 28.85 -28.54
N LYS A 315 0.50 28.13 -29.66
CA LYS A 315 -0.28 26.87 -29.69
C LYS A 315 0.48 25.77 -28.94
N SER A 316 0.47 25.86 -27.62
CA SER A 316 1.12 24.95 -26.69
C SER A 316 0.07 24.18 -25.89
N SER A 317 0.44 23.01 -25.37
CA SER A 317 -0.37 22.32 -24.38
C SER A 317 -0.27 22.97 -23.00
N LYS A 318 0.65 23.92 -22.79
CA LYS A 318 0.94 24.52 -21.49
C LYS A 318 0.03 25.69 -21.17
N VAL A 319 -0.18 25.94 -19.89
CA VAL A 319 -0.88 27.12 -19.35
C VAL A 319 -0.05 27.76 -18.25
N LYS A 320 0.01 29.09 -18.29
CA LYS A 320 0.51 29.94 -17.21
C LYS A 320 -0.41 31.14 -17.09
N SER A 321 -1.16 31.20 -16.02
CA SER A 321 -2.20 32.22 -15.83
C SER A 321 -2.11 32.81 -14.45
N MET A 322 -2.00 34.13 -14.35
CA MET A 322 -2.15 34.83 -13.08
C MET A 322 -3.62 34.79 -12.65
N ILE A 323 -3.93 34.01 -11.61
CA ILE A 323 -5.31 33.70 -11.22
C ILE A 323 -5.76 34.43 -9.95
N ALA A 324 -4.83 34.89 -9.12
CA ALA A 324 -5.12 35.64 -7.92
C ALA A 324 -3.92 36.49 -7.47
N LYS A 325 -4.15 37.34 -6.47
CA LYS A 325 -3.10 37.93 -5.64
C LYS A 325 -3.31 37.49 -4.21
N VAL A 326 -2.21 37.29 -3.48
CA VAL A 326 -2.25 37.12 -2.03
C VAL A 326 -2.95 38.33 -1.42
N PRO A 327 -3.92 38.14 -0.52
CA PRO A 327 -4.61 39.23 0.16
C PRO A 327 -3.64 40.16 0.89
N LEU A 328 -3.88 41.48 0.83
CA LEU A 328 -3.03 42.52 1.45
C LEU A 328 -2.91 42.39 2.97
N SER A 329 -3.84 41.67 3.57
CA SER A 329 -3.91 41.30 4.97
C SER A 329 -2.88 40.25 5.40
N ILE A 330 -2.28 39.54 4.45
CA ILE A 330 -1.23 38.55 4.69
C ILE A 330 0.10 39.20 4.36
N ASP A 331 0.97 39.31 5.36
CA ASP A 331 2.36 39.70 5.14
C ASP A 331 3.08 38.59 4.36
N LEU A 332 3.67 38.92 3.22
CA LEU A 332 4.42 37.97 2.40
C LEU A 332 5.71 37.47 3.08
N SER A 333 6.16 38.14 4.15
CA SER A 333 7.26 37.68 4.99
C SER A 333 6.85 36.62 6.02
N ASP A 334 5.55 36.52 6.32
CA ASP A 334 5.00 35.51 7.22
C ASP A 334 4.64 34.21 6.49
N ASP A 335 4.66 33.09 7.22
CA ASP A 335 4.23 31.81 6.68
C ASP A 335 2.70 31.71 6.56
N PHE A 336 2.24 31.31 5.37
CA PHE A 336 0.84 31.06 5.08
C PHE A 336 0.65 29.87 4.13
N PHE A 337 -0.56 29.32 4.12
CA PHE A 337 -0.96 28.20 3.29
C PHE A 337 -1.97 28.63 2.24
N ILE A 338 -1.94 27.99 1.07
CA ILE A 338 -3.01 28.07 0.08
C ILE A 338 -3.61 26.68 -0.10
N ASN A 339 -4.87 26.53 0.27
CA ASN A 339 -5.67 25.36 -0.10
C ASN A 339 -6.44 25.66 -1.39
N VAL A 340 -6.69 24.61 -2.18
CA VAL A 340 -7.53 24.70 -3.38
C VAL A 340 -8.87 24.05 -3.09
N LEU A 341 -9.94 24.83 -3.13
CA LEU A 341 -11.31 24.34 -3.05
C LEU A 341 -11.79 24.05 -4.47
N TYR A 342 -12.13 22.80 -4.76
CA TYR A 342 -12.76 22.43 -6.02
C TYR A 342 -14.26 22.69 -5.92
N VAL A 343 -14.76 23.50 -6.85
CA VAL A 343 -16.13 24.02 -6.87
C VAL A 343 -16.86 23.50 -8.09
N LYS A 344 -18.12 23.13 -7.90
CA LYS A 344 -19.04 22.73 -8.97
C LYS A 344 -20.30 23.58 -8.93
N ASP A 345 -20.98 23.64 -10.08
CA ASP A 345 -22.22 24.41 -10.24
C ASP A 345 -22.11 25.83 -9.65
N LYS A 346 -21.02 26.51 -10.02
CA LYS A 346 -20.63 27.89 -9.67
C LYS A 346 -20.13 28.09 -8.25
N ASN A 347 -20.75 27.48 -7.22
CA ASN A 347 -20.43 27.82 -5.83
C ASN A 347 -20.42 26.64 -4.84
N VAL A 348 -20.78 25.41 -5.24
CA VAL A 348 -20.82 24.24 -4.34
C VAL A 348 -19.42 23.68 -4.15
N VAL A 349 -18.90 23.72 -2.92
CA VAL A 349 -17.57 23.18 -2.60
C VAL A 349 -17.64 21.67 -2.45
N CYS A 350 -17.07 20.95 -3.41
CA CYS A 350 -17.09 19.49 -3.42
C CYS A 350 -15.88 18.86 -2.73
N ARG A 351 -14.71 19.52 -2.74
CA ARG A 351 -13.49 18.99 -2.13
C ARG A 351 -12.51 20.12 -1.77
N THR A 352 -11.87 19.99 -0.62
CA THR A 352 -10.70 20.81 -0.26
C THR A 352 -9.44 20.00 -0.54
N ILE A 353 -8.57 20.53 -1.38
CA ILE A 353 -7.28 19.93 -1.73
C ILE A 353 -6.19 20.71 -1.00
N TYR A 354 -5.47 20.01 -0.15
CA TYR A 354 -4.38 20.57 0.64
C TYR A 354 -3.10 20.55 -0.18
N LYS A 355 -2.36 21.66 -0.22
CA LYS A 355 -1.06 21.71 -0.91
C LYS A 355 -0.04 20.90 -0.12
N LYS A 356 0.51 19.84 -0.73
CA LYS A 356 1.41 18.88 -0.07
C LYS A 356 2.85 19.40 0.14
N SER A 357 3.16 20.61 -0.29
CA SER A 357 4.48 21.23 -0.12
C SER A 357 4.38 22.71 -0.49
N ILE A 358 4.45 23.59 0.50
CA ILE A 358 4.90 24.96 0.28
C ILE A 358 6.30 24.99 0.87
N GLU A 359 7.31 24.88 0.00
CA GLU A 359 8.59 25.48 0.33
C GLU A 359 8.35 26.99 0.27
N ALA A 360 7.96 27.58 1.41
CA ALA A 360 8.05 29.02 1.54
C ALA A 360 9.55 29.33 1.42
N HIS A 361 9.91 30.23 0.51
CA HIS A 361 11.30 30.52 0.14
C HIS A 361 12.17 31.12 1.27
N ASN A 362 11.74 31.03 2.54
CA ASN A 362 12.48 31.50 3.72
C ASN A 362 12.64 30.47 4.85
N VAL A 363 12.29 29.19 4.64
CA VAL A 363 12.43 28.19 5.71
C VAL A 363 13.89 27.71 5.83
N LYS A 364 14.67 28.35 6.69
CA LYS A 364 15.89 27.78 7.30
C LYS A 364 15.52 26.78 8.41
N SER A 365 14.76 25.74 8.08
CA SER A 365 14.70 24.46 8.82
C SER A 365 13.61 23.58 8.21
N SER A 366 13.94 22.81 7.18
CA SER A 366 13.31 21.50 7.12
C SER A 366 14.00 20.66 8.18
N ASP A 367 13.38 20.54 9.36
CA ASP A 367 13.69 19.41 10.20
C ASP A 367 13.41 18.18 9.34
N LYS A 368 14.49 17.47 8.99
CA LYS A 368 14.42 16.26 8.18
C LYS A 368 13.38 15.36 8.84
N VAL A 369 12.29 15.07 8.12
CA VAL A 369 11.38 14.00 8.52
C VAL A 369 12.21 12.72 8.49
N ASN A 370 12.58 12.22 9.67
CA ASN A 370 13.29 10.96 9.79
C ASN A 370 12.38 9.85 9.27
N TYR A 371 12.97 8.83 8.65
CA TYR A 371 12.20 7.69 8.21
C TYR A 371 11.73 6.92 9.45
N LEU A 372 10.42 6.73 9.59
CA LEU A 372 9.86 5.96 10.70
C LEU A 372 10.24 4.48 10.55
N LYS A 373 10.91 3.93 11.56
CA LYS A 373 11.22 2.50 11.65
C LYS A 373 10.02 1.78 12.26
N ASP A 374 9.69 0.61 11.74
CA ASP A 374 8.73 -0.28 12.37
C ASP A 374 9.40 -1.00 13.54
N GLU A 375 9.17 -0.50 14.75
CA GLU A 375 9.69 -1.08 16.00
C GLU A 375 8.65 -1.98 16.71
N ILE A 376 7.41 -2.03 16.20
CA ILE A 376 6.26 -2.59 16.94
C ILE A 376 5.80 -3.92 16.34
N THR A 377 5.78 -4.04 15.01
CA THR A 377 5.11 -5.17 14.35
C THR A 377 6.00 -6.40 14.24
N LEU A 378 7.32 -6.22 14.16
CA LEU A 378 8.29 -7.29 13.91
C LEU A 378 9.56 -7.07 14.74
N THR A 379 9.91 -8.04 15.60
CA THR A 379 11.10 -7.99 16.45
C THR A 379 12.37 -8.19 15.62
N SER A 380 13.18 -7.14 15.50
CA SER A 380 14.51 -7.21 14.89
C SER A 380 15.45 -8.03 15.79
N PRO A 381 16.19 -9.03 15.27
CA PRO A 381 17.13 -9.83 16.05
C PRO A 381 18.38 -9.06 16.53
N GLY A 382 18.57 -7.82 16.07
CA GLY A 382 19.67 -6.94 16.47
C GLY A 382 19.98 -5.87 15.42
N GLU A 383 21.10 -5.16 15.61
CA GLU A 383 21.66 -4.27 14.57
C GLU A 383 22.41 -5.10 13.53
N TRP A 384 21.98 -5.01 12.26
CA TRP A 384 22.74 -5.53 11.13
C TRP A 384 23.73 -4.48 10.63
N VAL A 385 24.95 -4.90 10.28
CA VAL A 385 25.99 -4.05 9.70
C VAL A 385 26.59 -4.77 8.50
N ALA A 386 26.78 -4.03 7.40
CA ALA A 386 27.44 -4.57 6.22
C ALA A 386 28.89 -4.95 6.53
N THR A 387 29.25 -6.22 6.32
CA THR A 387 30.61 -6.72 6.47
C THR A 387 31.04 -7.47 5.20
N PRO A 388 32.32 -7.42 4.80
CA PRO A 388 32.78 -8.12 3.61
C PRO A 388 32.58 -9.63 3.77
N GLU A 389 31.67 -10.18 2.98
CA GLU A 389 31.35 -11.60 2.98
C GLU A 389 31.98 -12.30 1.77
N LYS A 390 32.34 -13.57 1.98
CA LYS A 390 32.83 -14.45 0.93
C LYS A 390 31.68 -15.22 0.30
N GLY A 391 31.73 -15.41 -1.00
CA GLY A 391 30.73 -16.16 -1.74
C GLY A 391 31.34 -16.95 -2.90
N THR A 392 30.48 -17.72 -3.56
CA THR A 392 30.81 -18.39 -4.81
C THR A 392 29.72 -18.16 -5.85
N PHE A 393 30.12 -18.14 -7.11
CA PHE A 393 29.19 -18.31 -8.22
C PHE A 393 29.77 -19.30 -9.22
N GLU A 394 28.88 -20.03 -9.88
CA GLU A 394 29.26 -21.11 -10.79
C GLU A 394 28.75 -20.81 -12.19
N ILE A 395 29.57 -21.12 -13.19
CA ILE A 395 29.13 -21.18 -14.59
C ILE A 395 29.43 -22.56 -15.17
N PHE A 396 28.57 -22.99 -16.09
CA PHE A 396 28.66 -24.29 -16.76
C PHE A 396 28.89 -24.07 -18.25
N VAL A 397 30.03 -24.54 -18.76
CA VAL A 397 30.39 -24.46 -20.17
C VAL A 397 30.26 -25.85 -20.80
N PRO A 398 29.21 -26.12 -21.60
CA PRO A 398 28.95 -27.45 -22.13
C PRO A 398 29.93 -27.82 -23.26
N PHE A 399 30.32 -29.09 -23.32
CA PHE A 399 31.23 -29.61 -24.35
C PHE A 399 30.47 -30.01 -25.62
N VAL A 400 29.83 -29.04 -26.28
CA VAL A 400 28.93 -29.28 -27.42
C VAL A 400 29.63 -29.53 -28.76
N ILE A 401 30.87 -29.05 -28.93
CA ILE A 401 31.61 -29.20 -30.20
C ILE A 401 32.44 -30.49 -30.15
N PRO A 402 32.16 -31.47 -31.04
CA PRO A 402 32.95 -32.69 -31.11
C PRO A 402 34.44 -32.38 -31.31
N ASN A 403 35.31 -33.09 -30.58
CA ASN A 403 36.77 -32.96 -30.66
C ASN A 403 37.37 -31.60 -30.29
N LYS A 404 36.57 -30.62 -29.82
CA LYS A 404 37.11 -29.37 -29.27
C LYS A 404 37.71 -29.62 -27.88
N ASN A 405 39.02 -29.42 -27.78
CA ASN A 405 39.78 -29.56 -26.53
C ASN A 405 40.44 -28.25 -26.08
N ILE A 406 40.38 -27.20 -26.89
CA ILE A 406 40.94 -25.88 -26.62
C ILE A 406 39.80 -24.88 -26.58
N TYR A 407 39.71 -24.16 -25.47
CA TYR A 407 38.74 -23.09 -25.25
C TYR A 407 39.44 -21.75 -25.09
N THR A 408 38.78 -20.70 -25.57
CA THR A 408 39.21 -19.31 -25.52
C THR A 408 38.20 -18.50 -24.72
N LEU A 409 38.58 -17.30 -24.28
CA LEU A 409 37.70 -16.47 -23.44
C LEU A 409 36.35 -16.19 -24.13
N SER A 410 36.36 -15.94 -25.45
CA SER A 410 35.15 -15.71 -26.24
C SER A 410 34.14 -16.87 -26.22
N ASP A 411 34.58 -18.08 -25.87
CA ASP A 411 33.69 -19.24 -25.80
C ASP A 411 32.74 -19.21 -24.58
N PHE A 412 33.07 -18.43 -23.53
CA PHE A 412 32.32 -18.45 -22.27
C PHE A 412 32.27 -17.12 -21.51
N ASP A 413 32.88 -16.04 -22.03
CA ASP A 413 32.90 -14.74 -21.34
C ASP A 413 31.51 -14.17 -21.08
N SER A 414 30.57 -14.37 -22.01
CA SER A 414 29.18 -13.94 -21.85
C SER A 414 28.50 -14.59 -20.65
N LEU A 415 28.85 -15.84 -20.32
CA LEU A 415 28.33 -16.55 -19.14
C LEU A 415 28.90 -15.94 -17.86
N ILE A 416 30.18 -15.56 -17.85
CA ILE A 416 30.81 -14.86 -16.72
C ILE A 416 30.12 -13.53 -16.49
N VAL A 417 29.98 -12.70 -17.53
CA VAL A 417 29.36 -11.37 -17.45
C VAL A 417 27.91 -11.45 -16.97
N GLN A 418 27.14 -12.43 -17.44
CA GLN A 418 25.76 -12.64 -17.00
C GLN A 418 25.66 -13.09 -15.53
N ALA A 419 26.62 -13.88 -15.05
CA ALA A 419 26.67 -14.31 -13.66
C ALA A 419 27.08 -13.13 -12.75
N GLU A 420 28.12 -12.39 -13.12
CA GLU A 420 28.61 -11.21 -12.38
C GLU A 420 27.55 -10.10 -12.31
N ALA A 421 26.79 -9.85 -13.38
CA ALA A 421 25.77 -8.79 -13.42
C ALA A 421 24.61 -8.96 -12.41
N LYS A 422 24.42 -10.17 -11.88
CA LYS A 422 23.40 -10.48 -10.85
C LYS A 422 23.90 -10.23 -9.44
N LEU A 423 25.20 -9.99 -9.26
CA LEU A 423 25.85 -9.84 -7.97
C LEU A 423 26.30 -8.38 -7.77
N PRO A 424 26.35 -7.91 -6.51
CA PRO A 424 27.03 -6.67 -6.16
C PRO A 424 28.51 -6.66 -6.57
N PRO A 425 29.15 -5.47 -6.60
CA PRO A 425 30.58 -5.34 -6.83
C PRO A 425 31.40 -6.29 -5.94
N LEU A 426 32.31 -7.04 -6.57
CA LEU A 426 33.04 -8.13 -5.94
C LEU A 426 34.48 -8.18 -6.43
N LYS A 427 35.34 -8.79 -5.60
CA LYS A 427 36.71 -9.13 -5.94
C LYS A 427 36.85 -10.63 -5.99
N ILE A 428 37.27 -11.17 -7.13
CA ILE A 428 37.58 -12.59 -7.26
C ILE A 428 38.89 -12.89 -6.51
N ASP A 429 38.85 -13.91 -5.64
CA ASP A 429 39.97 -14.36 -4.82
C ASP A 429 40.70 -15.53 -5.46
N HIS A 430 39.96 -16.52 -5.97
CA HIS A 430 40.49 -17.66 -6.72
C HIS A 430 39.42 -18.28 -7.61
N ILE A 431 39.86 -19.04 -8.62
CA ILE A 431 38.98 -19.72 -9.56
C ILE A 431 39.32 -21.21 -9.59
N GLU A 432 38.30 -22.06 -9.57
CA GLU A 432 38.44 -23.49 -9.78
C GLU A 432 37.81 -23.89 -11.11
N VAL A 433 38.54 -24.67 -11.91
CA VAL A 433 38.04 -25.24 -13.16
C VAL A 433 37.92 -26.75 -13.00
N ILE A 434 36.68 -27.25 -13.01
CA ILE A 434 36.38 -28.67 -12.89
C ILE A 434 35.83 -29.16 -14.22
N ALA A 435 36.64 -29.93 -14.95
CA ALA A 435 36.19 -30.56 -16.19
C ALA A 435 35.48 -31.89 -15.87
N CYS A 436 34.18 -31.96 -16.15
CA CYS A 436 33.34 -33.12 -15.88
C CYS A 436 33.01 -33.88 -17.17
N ASN A 437 32.81 -35.18 -17.02
CA ASN A 437 32.32 -36.02 -18.10
C ASN A 437 31.19 -36.92 -17.62
N SER A 438 30.45 -37.49 -18.57
CA SER A 438 29.37 -38.42 -18.28
C SER A 438 29.91 -39.72 -17.67
N LEU A 439 29.08 -40.35 -16.83
CA LEU A 439 29.48 -41.52 -16.03
C LEU A 439 29.98 -42.69 -16.88
N ASP A 440 29.34 -42.93 -18.03
CA ASP A 440 29.70 -43.97 -18.99
C ASP A 440 31.13 -43.80 -19.54
N GLN A 441 31.65 -42.56 -19.56
CA GLN A 441 32.95 -42.22 -20.13
C GLN A 441 34.09 -42.17 -19.09
N LEU A 442 33.81 -42.34 -17.80
CA LEU A 442 34.79 -42.12 -16.74
C LEU A 442 36.00 -43.07 -16.77
N SER A 443 35.88 -44.30 -17.29
CA SER A 443 37.01 -45.24 -17.36
C SER A 443 37.85 -45.12 -18.63
N ASN A 444 37.50 -44.22 -19.55
CA ASN A 444 38.23 -44.08 -20.81
C ASN A 444 39.44 -43.15 -20.63
N ALA A 445 40.64 -43.73 -20.61
CA ALA A 445 41.89 -43.00 -20.38
C ALA A 445 42.13 -41.84 -21.37
N THR A 446 41.74 -42.00 -22.64
CA THR A 446 41.87 -40.96 -23.67
C THR A 446 40.95 -39.78 -23.38
N LEU A 447 39.70 -40.04 -22.98
CA LEU A 447 38.76 -38.99 -22.60
C LEU A 447 39.18 -38.28 -21.31
N GLN A 448 39.73 -39.03 -20.34
CA GLN A 448 40.32 -38.45 -19.13
C GLN A 448 41.49 -37.51 -19.45
N LYS A 449 42.35 -37.88 -20.39
CA LYS A 449 43.42 -37.00 -20.90
C LYS A 449 42.86 -35.75 -21.56
N ASN A 450 41.82 -35.88 -22.38
CA ASN A 450 41.16 -34.74 -23.02
C ASN A 450 40.53 -33.78 -22.01
N LEU A 451 39.93 -34.27 -20.92
CA LEU A 451 39.39 -33.43 -19.85
C LEU A 451 40.48 -32.59 -19.18
N LYS A 452 41.65 -33.18 -18.90
CA LYS A 452 42.81 -32.44 -18.39
C LYS A 452 43.23 -31.33 -19.35
N THR A 453 43.33 -31.64 -20.65
CA THR A 453 43.64 -30.65 -21.68
C THR A 453 42.60 -29.52 -21.75
N ARG A 454 41.31 -29.85 -21.64
CA ARG A 454 40.23 -28.87 -21.61
C ARG A 454 40.36 -27.96 -20.40
N GLY A 455 40.52 -28.52 -19.19
CA GLY A 455 40.72 -27.75 -17.96
C GLY A 455 41.91 -26.80 -18.03
N GLU A 456 43.04 -27.24 -18.59
CA GLU A 456 44.20 -26.38 -18.84
C GLU A 456 43.91 -25.26 -19.85
N SER A 457 43.11 -25.52 -20.89
CA SER A 457 42.74 -24.49 -21.86
C SER A 457 41.84 -23.40 -21.24
N PHE A 458 40.88 -23.77 -20.40
CA PHE A 458 40.06 -22.82 -19.64
C PHE A 458 40.92 -22.00 -18.68
N LYS A 459 41.86 -22.64 -17.97
CA LYS A 459 42.81 -21.94 -17.09
C LYS A 459 43.61 -20.89 -17.86
N LYS A 460 44.16 -21.25 -19.02
CA LYS A 460 44.90 -20.29 -19.88
C LYS A 460 44.01 -19.13 -20.36
N ALA A 461 42.78 -19.42 -20.76
CA ALA A 461 41.82 -18.40 -21.18
C ALA A 461 41.39 -17.47 -20.03
N LEU A 462 41.21 -18.00 -18.82
CA LEU A 462 40.87 -17.18 -17.65
C LEU A 462 42.04 -16.29 -17.20
N LEU A 463 43.29 -16.77 -17.33
CA LEU A 463 44.48 -15.96 -17.01
C LEU A 463 44.65 -14.74 -17.93
N THR A 464 44.04 -14.70 -19.12
CA THR A 464 44.05 -13.50 -19.96
C THR A 464 43.10 -12.43 -19.43
N LYS A 465 41.97 -12.82 -18.83
CA LYS A 465 41.00 -11.89 -18.20
C LYS A 465 41.39 -11.51 -16.78
N TYR A 466 41.98 -12.44 -16.02
CA TYR A 466 42.39 -12.25 -14.63
C TYR A 466 43.90 -12.56 -14.45
N PRO A 467 44.79 -11.65 -14.89
CA PRO A 467 46.23 -11.85 -14.78
C PRO A 467 46.67 -12.03 -13.33
N GLY A 468 47.50 -13.05 -13.07
CA GLY A 468 48.07 -13.31 -11.75
C GLY A 468 47.12 -13.98 -10.74
N MET A 469 45.91 -14.35 -11.15
CA MET A 469 44.92 -14.99 -10.27
C MET A 469 45.28 -16.46 -9.97
N PRO A 470 45.11 -16.94 -8.73
CA PRO A 470 45.19 -18.36 -8.42
C PRO A 470 44.08 -19.14 -9.13
N ILE A 471 44.44 -20.02 -10.07
CA ILE A 471 43.49 -20.88 -10.78
C ILE A 471 43.91 -22.35 -10.64
N THR A 472 43.05 -23.14 -10.02
CA THR A 472 43.19 -24.59 -9.91
C THR A 472 42.39 -25.26 -11.02
N ASN A 473 42.87 -26.42 -11.46
CA ASN A 473 42.15 -27.26 -12.40
C ASN A 473 42.11 -28.70 -11.91
N SER A 474 40.95 -29.31 -11.99
CA SER A 474 40.72 -30.70 -11.61
C SER A 474 39.79 -31.38 -12.61
N VAL A 475 39.75 -32.70 -12.53
CA VAL A 475 38.78 -33.51 -13.26
C VAL A 475 37.76 -34.00 -12.24
N GLY A 476 36.50 -33.70 -12.49
CA GLY A 476 35.39 -34.13 -11.66
C GLY A 476 34.59 -35.25 -12.31
N ASP A 477 33.55 -35.67 -11.60
CA ASP A 477 32.49 -36.51 -12.15
C ASP A 477 31.14 -35.86 -11.88
N SER A 478 30.16 -36.27 -12.68
CA SER A 478 28.79 -35.74 -12.61
C SER A 478 27.86 -36.68 -11.83
N TRP A 479 28.39 -37.47 -10.87
CA TRP A 479 27.60 -38.48 -10.16
C TRP A 479 26.41 -37.88 -9.41
N THR A 480 26.65 -36.86 -8.57
CA THR A 480 25.59 -36.22 -7.78
C THR A 480 24.50 -35.60 -8.67
N GLN A 481 24.89 -35.04 -9.81
CA GLN A 481 23.96 -34.48 -10.78
C GLN A 481 23.17 -35.58 -11.51
N PHE A 482 23.84 -36.65 -11.96
CA PHE A 482 23.16 -37.80 -12.56
C PHE A 482 22.12 -38.38 -11.60
N GLN A 483 22.50 -38.54 -10.33
CA GLN A 483 21.64 -39.11 -9.30
C GLN A 483 20.40 -38.25 -9.06
N SER A 484 20.51 -36.92 -9.05
CA SER A 484 19.34 -36.05 -8.86
C SER A 484 18.41 -36.00 -10.08
N GLU A 485 18.98 -36.05 -11.29
CA GLU A 485 18.21 -35.96 -12.54
C GLU A 485 17.47 -37.27 -12.85
N ILE A 486 18.14 -38.43 -12.69
CA ILE A 486 17.62 -39.72 -13.14
C ILE A 486 16.39 -40.20 -12.35
N VAL A 487 16.18 -39.69 -11.13
CA VAL A 487 15.00 -40.02 -10.29
C VAL A 487 13.68 -39.71 -11.01
N SER A 488 13.69 -38.74 -11.92
CA SER A 488 12.52 -38.36 -12.71
C SER A 488 12.27 -39.25 -13.95
N ASN A 489 13.16 -40.20 -14.25
CA ASN A 489 13.06 -41.06 -15.43
C ASN A 489 12.19 -42.29 -15.17
N GLU A 490 11.08 -42.43 -15.90
CA GLU A 490 10.12 -43.54 -15.70
C GLU A 490 10.73 -44.94 -15.90
N THR A 491 11.71 -45.08 -16.80
CA THR A 491 12.30 -46.38 -17.18
C THR A 491 13.54 -46.72 -16.35
N TYR A 492 14.36 -45.73 -16.02
CA TYR A 492 15.70 -45.91 -15.46
C TYR A 492 15.90 -45.26 -14.08
N TYR A 493 14.84 -44.84 -13.39
CA TYR A 493 14.94 -44.20 -12.05
C TYR A 493 15.76 -45.04 -11.05
N TYR A 494 15.71 -46.37 -11.16
CA TYR A 494 16.42 -47.30 -10.29
C TYR A 494 17.93 -47.09 -10.31
N LEU A 495 18.50 -46.52 -11.38
CA LEU A 495 19.92 -46.17 -11.45
C LEU A 495 20.30 -45.12 -10.39
N GLY A 496 19.39 -44.25 -9.97
CA GLY A 496 19.64 -43.26 -8.91
C GLY A 496 19.72 -43.88 -7.51
N LEU A 497 19.27 -45.13 -7.35
CA LEU A 497 19.28 -45.88 -6.08
C LEU A 497 20.52 -46.77 -5.93
N MET A 498 21.32 -46.92 -7.00
CA MET A 498 22.53 -47.73 -7.04
C MET A 498 23.77 -46.92 -6.63
N THR A 499 24.85 -47.62 -6.32
CA THR A 499 26.16 -46.99 -6.15
C THR A 499 26.72 -46.49 -7.50
N LYS A 500 27.64 -45.52 -7.44
CA LYS A 500 28.29 -44.96 -8.63
C LYS A 500 28.94 -46.03 -9.49
N GLU A 501 29.62 -46.98 -8.86
CA GLU A 501 30.33 -48.08 -9.52
C GLU A 501 29.36 -49.03 -10.25
N GLU A 502 28.22 -49.34 -9.63
CA GLU A 502 27.16 -50.18 -10.20
C GLU A 502 26.52 -49.51 -11.41
N VAL A 503 26.23 -48.21 -11.34
CA VAL A 503 25.67 -47.45 -12.47
C VAL A 503 26.65 -47.42 -13.63
N ILE A 504 27.93 -47.14 -13.38
CA ILE A 504 28.96 -47.14 -14.43
C ILE A 504 29.04 -48.50 -15.12
N LYS A 505 28.95 -49.60 -14.36
CA LYS A 505 28.91 -50.95 -14.93
C LYS A 505 27.64 -51.13 -15.77
N LYS A 506 26.48 -50.75 -15.24
CA LYS A 506 25.18 -50.95 -15.88
C LYS A 506 25.04 -50.19 -17.19
N LEU A 507 25.53 -48.94 -17.24
CA LEU A 507 25.55 -48.11 -18.45
C LEU A 507 26.36 -48.72 -19.60
N ARG A 508 27.27 -49.66 -19.30
CA ARG A 508 28.18 -50.29 -20.27
C ARG A 508 27.78 -51.70 -20.68
N GLU A 509 26.77 -52.28 -20.04
CA GLU A 509 26.24 -53.58 -20.43
C GLU A 509 25.59 -53.51 -21.82
N ASN A 510 25.45 -54.67 -22.48
CA ASN A 510 24.73 -54.82 -23.75
C ASN A 510 25.12 -53.78 -24.83
N ASN A 511 26.42 -53.56 -25.05
CA ASN A 511 26.93 -52.61 -26.04
C ASN A 511 26.41 -51.17 -25.83
N ASN A 512 26.43 -50.72 -24.56
CA ASN A 512 26.06 -49.38 -24.12
C ASN A 512 24.60 -49.01 -24.47
N GLU A 513 23.68 -49.97 -24.52
CA GLU A 513 22.27 -49.75 -24.87
C GLU A 513 21.61 -48.69 -23.97
N ILE A 514 21.68 -48.88 -22.65
CA ILE A 514 21.13 -47.93 -21.67
C ILE A 514 21.78 -46.56 -21.80
N ALA A 515 23.10 -46.51 -22.02
CA ALA A 515 23.79 -45.23 -22.20
C ALA A 515 23.34 -44.50 -23.48
N LYS A 516 23.06 -45.22 -24.58
CA LYS A 516 22.51 -44.62 -25.81
C LYS A 516 21.12 -44.04 -25.56
N ASP A 517 20.28 -44.73 -24.81
CA ASP A 517 18.93 -44.26 -24.48
C ASP A 517 18.95 -43.03 -23.57
N LEU A 518 19.90 -42.97 -22.63
CA LEU A 518 20.07 -41.84 -21.71
C LEU A 518 20.93 -40.69 -22.26
N GLU A 519 21.51 -40.85 -23.45
CA GLU A 519 22.51 -39.94 -24.01
C GLU A 519 21.99 -38.51 -24.12
N LYS A 520 20.83 -38.33 -24.77
CA LYS A 520 20.28 -37.01 -25.10
C LYS A 520 19.81 -36.25 -23.86
N ASP A 521 19.14 -36.95 -22.95
CA ASP A 521 18.39 -36.30 -21.88
C ASP A 521 19.18 -36.18 -20.56
N TYR A 522 20.22 -37.00 -20.38
CA TYR A 522 21.00 -37.07 -19.13
C TYR A 522 22.51 -37.00 -19.39
N LEU A 523 23.10 -37.98 -20.10
CA LEU A 523 24.56 -38.12 -20.16
C LEU A 523 25.25 -36.99 -20.91
N ALA A 524 24.70 -36.49 -22.02
CA ALA A 524 25.29 -35.37 -22.75
C ALA A 524 25.36 -34.08 -21.91
N LYS A 525 24.36 -33.85 -21.04
CA LYS A 525 24.29 -32.69 -20.13
C LYS A 525 25.33 -32.75 -19.01
N GLN A 526 25.95 -33.91 -18.79
CA GLN A 526 26.96 -34.13 -17.78
C GLN A 526 28.38 -33.84 -18.27
N ARG A 527 28.53 -33.42 -19.53
CA ARG A 527 29.81 -33.12 -20.17
C ARG A 527 30.00 -31.60 -20.27
N TYR A 528 30.67 -31.04 -19.27
CA TYR A 528 30.88 -29.59 -19.17
C TYR A 528 32.14 -29.27 -18.37
N ALA A 529 32.58 -28.01 -18.46
CA ALA A 529 33.47 -27.42 -17.46
C ALA A 529 32.63 -26.59 -16.49
N LYS A 530 32.74 -26.91 -15.19
CA LYS A 530 32.23 -26.07 -14.12
C LYS A 530 33.34 -25.14 -13.68
N ILE A 531 33.10 -23.85 -13.81
CA ILE A 531 34.04 -22.83 -13.35
C ILE A 531 33.44 -22.19 -12.10
N VAL A 532 34.11 -22.38 -10.97
CA VAL A 532 33.71 -21.86 -9.66
C VAL A 532 34.54 -20.64 -9.36
N PHE A 533 33.88 -19.50 -9.21
CA PHE A 533 34.51 -18.25 -8.83
C PHE A 533 34.30 -18.04 -7.35
N HIS A 534 35.39 -17.94 -6.59
CA HIS A 534 35.35 -17.56 -5.19
C HIS A 534 35.65 -16.08 -5.08
N TYR A 535 34.81 -15.35 -4.38
CA TYR A 535 34.91 -13.90 -4.31
C TYR A 535 34.65 -13.38 -2.91
N THR A 536 35.11 -12.15 -2.67
CA THR A 536 34.76 -11.34 -1.51
C THR A 536 34.04 -10.08 -2.01
N TYR A 537 32.90 -9.75 -1.42
CA TYR A 537 32.17 -8.51 -1.76
C TYR A 537 33.00 -7.27 -1.43
N GLN A 538 32.97 -6.29 -2.34
CA GLN A 538 33.61 -5.00 -2.11
C GLN A 538 32.58 -4.03 -1.54
N LEU A 539 32.88 -3.47 -0.36
CA LEU A 539 31.97 -2.57 0.36
C LEU A 539 32.48 -1.13 0.44
N ASP A 540 33.52 -0.80 -0.31
CA ASP A 540 34.10 0.54 -0.35
C ASP A 540 33.21 1.53 -1.13
N GLY A 541 33.17 2.78 -0.65
CA GLY A 541 32.44 3.86 -1.30
C GLY A 541 30.94 3.55 -1.49
N ASN A 542 30.48 3.61 -2.74
CA ASN A 542 29.07 3.38 -3.10
C ASN A 542 28.70 1.89 -3.21
N ASN A 543 29.65 0.97 -3.14
CA ASN A 543 29.41 -0.47 -3.31
C ASN A 543 28.65 -1.08 -2.12
N GLU A 544 28.79 -0.50 -0.93
CA GLU A 544 28.06 -0.91 0.29
C GLU A 544 26.54 -0.86 0.08
N GLN A 545 26.05 0.16 -0.64
CA GLN A 545 24.63 0.36 -0.92
C GLN A 545 24.04 -0.76 -1.78
N GLU A 546 24.72 -1.12 -2.88
CA GLU A 546 24.27 -2.22 -3.75
C GLU A 546 24.27 -3.56 -3.01
N PHE A 547 25.27 -3.79 -2.16
CA PHE A 547 25.35 -4.99 -1.32
C PHE A 547 24.20 -5.06 -0.29
N ALA A 548 23.89 -3.95 0.39
CA ALA A 548 22.82 -3.91 1.37
C ALA A 548 21.44 -4.19 0.73
N VAL A 549 21.16 -3.63 -0.44
CA VAL A 549 19.92 -3.89 -1.19
C VAL A 549 19.84 -5.35 -1.64
N TYR A 550 20.94 -5.90 -2.16
CA TYR A 550 21.01 -7.31 -2.54
C TYR A 550 20.71 -8.24 -1.34
N LYS A 551 21.31 -7.98 -0.18
CA LYS A 551 21.06 -8.74 1.05
C LYS A 551 19.62 -8.63 1.52
N PHE A 552 19.02 -7.44 1.44
CA PHE A 552 17.61 -7.25 1.76
C PHE A 552 16.71 -8.11 0.87
N ASN A 553 16.89 -8.06 -0.45
CA ASN A 553 16.10 -8.83 -1.40
C ASN A 553 16.24 -10.34 -1.19
N ASN A 554 17.45 -10.82 -0.87
CA ASN A 554 17.66 -12.24 -0.53
C ASN A 554 16.93 -12.64 0.75
N ALA A 555 16.99 -11.83 1.81
CA ALA A 555 16.27 -12.10 3.05
C ALA A 555 14.75 -12.16 2.84
N ILE A 556 14.20 -11.31 1.96
CA ILE A 556 12.79 -11.34 1.56
C ILE A 556 12.47 -12.63 0.79
N ASN A 557 13.30 -13.01 -0.19
CA ASN A 557 13.11 -14.23 -1.00
C ASN A 557 13.18 -15.51 -0.15
N GLU A 558 14.06 -15.53 0.85
CA GLU A 558 14.21 -16.61 1.84
C GLU A 558 13.11 -16.60 2.91
N LYS A 559 12.20 -15.62 2.88
CA LYS A 559 11.15 -15.38 3.90
C LYS A 559 11.70 -15.16 5.30
N ASN A 560 12.95 -14.70 5.42
CA ASN A 560 13.58 -14.31 6.68
C ASN A 560 13.25 -12.85 7.00
N LEU A 561 12.00 -12.60 7.36
CA LEU A 561 11.49 -11.25 7.67
C LEU A 561 12.26 -10.54 8.80
N PRO A 562 12.65 -11.21 9.90
CA PRO A 562 13.43 -10.54 10.94
C PRO A 562 14.75 -9.97 10.42
N LEU A 563 15.48 -10.73 9.61
CA LEU A 563 16.73 -10.26 8.98
C LEU A 563 16.47 -9.14 7.96
N ALA A 564 15.42 -9.26 7.14
CA ALA A 564 15.07 -8.23 6.17
C ALA A 564 14.82 -6.87 6.83
N ILE A 565 14.18 -6.85 8.00
CA ILE A 565 13.94 -5.61 8.75
C ILE A 565 15.22 -5.06 9.35
N SER A 566 16.11 -5.90 9.91
CA SER A 566 17.40 -5.42 10.40
C SER A 566 18.20 -4.73 9.29
N ILE A 567 18.19 -5.29 8.08
CA ILE A 567 18.86 -4.71 6.90
C ILE A 567 18.14 -3.42 6.46
N GLN A 568 16.80 -3.40 6.42
CA GLN A 568 16.02 -2.21 6.08
C GLN A 568 16.33 -1.05 7.03
N ASN A 569 16.35 -1.32 8.34
CA ASN A 569 16.69 -0.33 9.37
C ASN A 569 18.11 0.23 9.20
N TYR A 570 19.06 -0.62 8.78
CA TYR A 570 20.40 -0.18 8.44
C TYR A 570 20.41 0.71 7.19
N ILE A 571 19.74 0.31 6.10
CA ILE A 571 19.62 1.10 4.86
C ILE A 571 19.03 2.49 5.17
N ILE A 572 17.93 2.53 5.94
CA ILE A 572 17.30 3.79 6.38
C ILE A 572 18.31 4.69 7.09
N ARG A 573 19.07 4.14 8.05
CA ARG A 573 20.08 4.89 8.81
C ARG A 573 21.18 5.45 7.89
N GLN A 574 21.62 4.69 6.89
CA GLN A 574 22.62 5.17 5.92
C GLN A 574 22.06 6.26 4.99
N VAL A 575 20.76 6.21 4.65
CA VAL A 575 20.07 7.26 3.89
C VAL A 575 19.95 8.54 4.73
N GLU A 576 19.58 8.44 6.00
CA GLU A 576 19.50 9.58 6.93
C GLU A 576 20.86 10.29 7.10
N PHE A 577 21.94 9.50 7.18
CA PHE A 577 23.32 9.99 7.18
C PHE A 577 23.84 10.46 5.81
N GLN A 578 23.00 10.43 4.76
CA GLN A 578 23.35 10.81 3.38
C GLN A 578 24.52 10.03 2.78
N ARG A 579 24.82 8.84 3.34
CA ARG A 579 25.82 7.91 2.81
C ARG A 579 25.27 7.15 1.61
N TYR A 580 23.97 6.81 1.63
CA TYR A 580 23.28 6.20 0.48
C TYR A 580 22.51 7.25 -0.32
N ARG A 581 22.64 7.22 -1.65
CA ARG A 581 21.98 8.16 -2.58
C ARG A 581 21.51 7.40 -3.82
N ASN A 582 20.40 7.83 -4.43
CA ASN A 582 19.85 7.32 -5.70
C ASN A 582 19.65 5.79 -5.75
N PHE A 583 18.44 5.31 -5.44
CA PHE A 583 18.04 3.95 -5.85
C PHE A 583 17.76 3.95 -7.35
N SER A 584 18.47 3.13 -8.13
CA SER A 584 18.06 2.92 -9.53
C SER A 584 16.73 2.17 -9.55
N ARG A 585 15.73 2.70 -10.27
CA ARG A 585 14.37 2.14 -10.36
C ARG A 585 14.32 0.73 -10.96
N GLU A 586 15.39 0.26 -11.58
CA GLU A 586 15.45 -1.01 -12.31
C GLU A 586 15.87 -2.20 -11.42
N ARG A 587 16.25 -1.97 -10.16
CA ARG A 587 16.72 -2.99 -9.21
C ARG A 587 15.97 -3.04 -7.87
N LEU A 588 14.92 -2.23 -7.73
CA LEU A 588 13.87 -2.38 -6.71
C LEU A 588 12.72 -3.17 -7.33
#